data_AF-A0AAW8K8P6-F1
#
_entry.id   AF-A0AAW8K8P6-F1
#
_cell.length_a   1.000
_cell.length_b   1.000
_cell.length_c   1.000
_cell.angle_alpha   90.00
_cell.angle_beta   90.00
_cell.angle_gamma   90.00
#
_symmetry.space_group_name_H-M   'P 1'
#
loop_
_entity.id
_entity.type
_entity.pdbx_description
1 polymer ?
#
loop_
_entity_poly.entity_id
_entity_poly.type
_entity_poly.pdbx_seq_one_letter_code
_entity_poly.pdbx_strand_id
1 'polypeptide(L)' 'KLFKMTALQSSFSVNCIALVNGRPRLLTLRECVHYFVEHRHDVTIRRTKFELKKDQDRAHILKGLIIA' A
#
# COMPACT_ATOMS: atom_id res chain seq x y z
N LYS A 1 30.02 -8.20 32.59
CA LYS A 1 30.89 -7.22 31.88
C LYS A 1 30.71 -7.26 30.36
N LEU A 2 30.58 -8.44 29.74
CA LEU A 2 30.49 -8.58 28.27
C LEU A 2 29.40 -7.73 27.60
N PHE A 3 28.14 -7.79 28.05
CA PHE A 3 27.04 -6.97 27.47
C PHE A 3 27.27 -5.45 27.45
N LYS A 4 28.14 -4.92 28.33
CA LYS A 4 28.47 -3.49 28.38
C LYS A 4 29.70 -3.14 27.51
N MET A 5 30.58 -4.10 27.31
CA MET A 5 31.90 -3.91 26.68
C MET A 5 31.98 -4.47 25.27
N THR A 6 30.96 -5.21 24.83
CA THR A 6 30.88 -5.80 23.50
C THR A 6 29.50 -5.54 22.90
N ALA A 7 29.38 -5.68 21.57
CA ALA A 7 28.11 -5.52 20.85
C ALA A 7 27.09 -6.67 21.08
N LEU A 8 27.34 -7.53 22.07
CA LEU A 8 26.46 -8.66 22.42
C LEU A 8 25.06 -8.19 22.87
N GLN A 9 24.96 -6.96 23.39
CA GLN A 9 23.70 -6.26 23.62
C GLN A 9 23.82 -4.86 23.01
N SER A 10 22.85 -4.47 22.18
CA SER A 10 22.76 -3.13 21.60
C SER A 10 21.34 -2.60 21.67
N SER A 11 21.21 -1.28 21.75
CA SER A 11 19.92 -0.58 21.72
C SER A 11 19.67 -0.02 20.33
N PHE A 12 18.48 -0.25 19.79
CA PHE A 12 18.02 0.43 18.58
C PHE A 12 17.08 1.58 18.96
N SER A 13 17.49 2.81 18.67
CA SER A 13 16.63 3.98 18.83
C SER A 13 15.76 4.13 17.59
N VAL A 14 14.44 3.94 17.76
CA VAL A 14 13.49 3.99 16.65
C VAL A 14 13.20 5.43 16.26
N ASN A 15 13.37 5.77 14.97
CA ASN A 15 12.96 7.03 14.40
C ASN A 15 12.13 6.78 13.13
N CYS A 16 10.83 6.61 13.30
CA CYS A 16 9.90 6.24 12.21
C CYS A 16 9.48 7.45 11.38
N ILE A 17 10.37 7.98 10.55
CA ILE A 17 10.06 9.07 9.62
C ILE A 17 9.68 8.50 8.25
N ALA A 18 8.55 8.92 7.71
CA ALA A 18 8.08 8.55 6.38
C ALA A 18 7.45 9.74 5.64
N LEU A 19 7.31 9.62 4.32
CA LEU A 19 6.58 10.59 3.51
C LEU A 19 5.08 10.30 3.59
N VAL A 20 4.30 11.28 4.05
CA VAL A 20 2.84 11.29 3.96
C VAL A 20 2.46 12.42 3.03
N ASN A 21 1.79 12.12 1.92
CA ASN A 21 1.39 13.10 0.91
C ASN A 21 2.56 13.98 0.44
N GLY A 22 3.73 13.37 0.24
CA GLY A 22 4.94 14.03 -0.23
C GLY A 22 5.71 14.83 0.83
N ARG A 23 5.28 14.85 2.09
CA ARG A 23 5.96 15.57 3.17
C ARG A 23 6.48 14.63 4.27
N PRO A 24 7.70 14.83 4.79
CA PRO A 24 8.25 13.99 5.84
C PRO A 24 7.50 14.21 7.15
N ARG A 25 7.11 13.12 7.80
CA ARG A 25 6.46 13.11 9.12
C ARG A 25 7.01 11.97 9.96
N LEU A 26 7.19 12.23 11.26
CA LEU A 26 7.39 11.19 12.25
C LEU A 26 6.05 10.50 12.51
N LEU A 27 6.02 9.17 12.41
CA LEU A 27 4.83 8.36 12.52
C LEU A 27 4.87 7.45 13.75
N THR A 28 3.73 7.34 14.41
CA THR A 28 3.44 6.28 15.37
C THR A 28 3.08 4.97 14.64
N LEU A 29 3.14 3.84 15.33
CA LEU A 29 2.76 2.54 14.77
C LEU A 29 1.32 2.54 14.22
N ARG A 30 0.39 3.20 14.92
CA ARG A 30 -1.01 3.32 14.48
C ARG A 30 -1.13 4.08 13.16
N GLU A 31 -0.38 5.17 13.00
CA GLU A 31 -0.37 5.95 11.76
C GLU A 31 0.24 5.15 10.60
N CYS A 32 1.31 4.39 10.83
CA CYS A 32 1.88 3.51 9.82
C CYS A 32 0.85 2.51 9.29
N VAL A 33 0.12 1.84 10.18
CA VAL A 33 -0.92 0.88 9.79
C VAL A 33 -2.09 1.59 9.09
N HIS A 34 -2.49 2.76 9.58
CA HIS A 34 -3.58 3.54 8.99
C HIS A 34 -3.30 3.91 7.53
N TYR A 35 -2.16 4.53 7.23
CA TYR A 35 -1.80 4.91 5.86
C TYR A 35 -1.59 3.71 4.95
N PHE A 36 -1.07 2.60 5.49
CA PHE A 36 -0.97 1.36 4.74
C PHE A 36 -2.34 0.84 4.31
N VAL A 37 -3.31 0.77 5.24
CA VAL A 37 -4.66 0.29 4.95
C VAL A 37 -5.38 1.21 3.97
N GLU A 38 -5.28 2.53 4.16
CA GLU A 38 -5.84 3.54 3.26
C GLU A 38 -5.33 3.34 1.83
N HIS A 39 -4.01 3.22 1.67
CA HIS A 39 -3.40 2.96 0.36
C HIS A 39 -3.90 1.65 -0.27
N ARG A 40 -4.04 0.58 0.52
CA ARG A 40 -4.52 -0.72 0.02
C ARG A 40 -5.98 -0.70 -0.41
N HIS A 41 -6.81 0.07 0.29
CA HIS A 41 -8.20 0.30 -0.11
C HIS A 41 -8.27 0.97 -1.48
N ASP A 42 -7.50 2.04 -1.66
CA ASP A 42 -7.39 2.79 -2.91
C ASP A 42 -6.93 1.93 -4.09
N VAL A 43 -5.86 1.15 -3.89
CA VAL A 43 -5.35 0.21 -4.89
C VAL A 43 -6.41 -0.82 -5.29
N THR A 44 -7.17 -1.33 -4.32
CA THR A 44 -8.22 -2.33 -4.56
C THR A 44 -9.34 -1.75 -5.42
N ILE A 45 -9.81 -0.54 -5.09
CA ILE A 45 -10.83 0.16 -5.90
C ILE A 45 -10.34 0.37 -7.34
N ARG A 46 -9.11 0.86 -7.51
CA ARG A 46 -8.55 1.12 -8.84
C ARG A 46 -8.46 -0.16 -9.68
N ARG A 47 -8.02 -1.27 -9.08
CA ARG A 47 -7.97 -2.58 -9.74
C ARG A 47 -9.35 -3.04 -10.17
N THR A 48 -10.34 -3.01 -9.28
CA THR A 48 -11.70 -3.47 -9.60
C THR A 48 -12.36 -2.61 -10.68
N LYS A 49 -12.13 -1.29 -10.68
CA LYS A 49 -12.59 -0.41 -11.77
C LYS A 49 -11.95 -0.75 -13.11
N PHE A 50 -10.66 -1.08 -13.11
CA PHE A 50 -9.96 -1.50 -14.32
C PHE A 50 -10.50 -2.83 -14.87
N GLU A 51 -10.70 -3.82 -14.00
CA GLU A 51 -11.28 -5.12 -14.36
C GLU A 51 -12.70 -4.98 -14.92
N LEU A 52 -13.56 -4.19 -14.25
CA LEU A 52 -14.91 -3.92 -14.71
C LEU A 52 -14.93 -3.31 -16.11
N LYS A 53 -14.07 -2.32 -16.38
CA LYS A 53 -14.00 -1.68 -17.69
C LYS A 53 -13.58 -2.68 -18.77
N LYS A 54 -12.56 -3.48 -18.49
CA LYS A 54 -12.07 -4.52 -19.41
C LYS A 54 -13.17 -5.54 -19.76
N ASP A 55 -13.96 -5.95 -18.76
CA ASP A 55 -15.05 -6.90 -18.97
C ASP A 55 -16.22 -6.28 -19.74
N GLN A 56 -16.52 -5.00 -19.50
CA GLN A 56 -17.52 -4.25 -20.27
C GLN A 56 -17.11 -4.09 -21.74
N ASP A 57 -15.85 -3.73 -21.99
CA ASP A 57 -15.31 -3.59 -23.36
C ASP A 57 -15.40 -4.94 -24.11
N ARG A 58 -15.06 -6.05 -23.43
CA ARG A 58 -15.19 -7.39 -24.00
C ARG A 58 -16.65 -7.78 -24.26
N ALA A 59 -17.55 -7.48 -23.32
CA ALA A 59 -18.98 -7.75 -23.48
C ALA A 59 -19.58 -6.95 -24.65
N HIS A 60 -19.12 -5.71 -24.85
CA HIS A 60 -19.55 -4.88 -25.99
C HIS A 60 -19.17 -5.51 -27.33
N ILE A 61 -17.91 -5.95 -27.48
CA ILE A 61 -17.44 -6.64 -28.69
C ILE A 61 -18.25 -7.92 -28.94
N LEU A 62 -18.47 -8.74 -27.92
CA LEU A 62 -19.24 -9.97 -28.04
C LEU A 62 -20.68 -9.72 -28.51
N LYS A 63 -21.34 -8.67 -28.00
CA LYS A 63 -22.69 -8.29 -28.45
C LYS A 63 -22.72 -7.92 -29.93
N GLY A 64 -21.69 -7.21 -30.43
CA GLY A 64 -21.58 -6.89 -31.85
C GLY A 64 -21.46 -8.14 -32.74
N LEU A 65 -20.65 -9.13 -32.30
CA LEU A 65 -20.45 -10.38 -33.03
C LEU A 65 -21.68 -11.31 -33.06
N ILE A 66 -22.62 -11.17 -32.10
CA ILE A 66 -23.85 -11.96 -32.06
C ILE A 66 -24.92 -11.40 -33.01
N ILE A 67 -24.92 -10.08 -33.24
CA ILE A 67 -25.92 -9.39 -34.06
C ILE A 67 -25.50 -9.36 -35.55
N ALA A 68 -24.20 -9.40 -35.84
CA ALA A 68 -23.64 -9.50 -37.18
C ALA A 68 -23.82 -10.89 -37.80
#